data_AF-A0A0B1SB36-F1
#
_entry.id   AF-A0A0B1SB36-F1
#
_cell.length_a   1.000
_cell.length_b   1.000
_cell.length_c   1.000
_cell.angle_alpha   90.00
_cell.angle_beta   90.00
_cell.angle_gamma   90.00
#
_symmetry.space_group_name_H-M   'P 1'
#
loop_
_entity.id
_entity.type
_entity.pdbx_description
1 polymer ?
#
loop_
_entity_poly.entity_id
_entity_poly.type
_entity_poly.pdbx_seq_one_letter_code
_entity_poly.pdbx_strand_id
1 'polypeptide(L)' 'MQAIGSSSIVLGRAADSWWGEITTNGINQKMLYNNYFATKTRSPTSFTQMAWASSYKIGCGIGDCVTNTVVVCRYREK' A
#
# COMPACT_ATOMS: atom_id res chain seq x y z
N MET A 1 3.30 20.78 17.38
CA MET A 1 3.93 19.53 16.90
C MET A 1 3.15 18.37 17.47
N GLN A 2 2.35 17.71 16.66
CA GLN A 2 1.62 16.52 17.09
C GLN A 2 2.64 15.39 17.15
N ALA A 3 2.75 14.68 18.28
CA ALA A 3 3.66 13.55 18.37
C ALA A 3 3.19 12.45 17.41
N ILE A 4 3.93 12.25 16.32
CA ILE A 4 3.86 11.03 15.52
C ILE A 4 4.06 9.85 16.48
N GLY A 5 3.08 8.96 16.56
CA GLY A 5 3.25 7.68 17.26
C GLY A 5 4.47 6.94 16.70
N SER A 6 4.95 5.91 17.41
CA SER A 6 6.12 5.13 16.98
C SER A 6 6.08 4.84 15.47
N SER A 7 7.21 5.03 14.78
CA SER A 7 7.36 4.78 13.34
C SER A 7 6.82 3.40 12.92
N SER A 8 6.96 2.40 13.80
CA SER A 8 6.43 1.05 13.58
C SER A 8 4.89 1.00 13.55
N ILE A 9 4.21 1.75 14.42
CA ILE A 9 2.74 1.83 14.48
C ILE A 9 2.21 2.54 13.23
N VAL A 10 2.85 3.65 12.86
CA VAL A 10 2.44 4.44 11.67
C VAL A 10 2.61 3.62 10.40
N LEU A 11 3.76 2.96 10.24
CA LEU A 11 4.02 2.07 9.10
C LEU A 11 3.05 0.88 9.07
N GLY A 12 2.77 0.27 10.23
CA GLY A 12 1.83 -0.84 10.33
C GLY A 12 0.43 -0.44 9.86
N ARG A 13 -0.09 0.70 10.34
CA ARG A 13 -1.40 1.21 9.90
C ARG A 13 -1.47 1.49 8.40
N ALA A 14 -0.41 2.04 7.83
CA ALA A 14 -0.33 2.27 6.39
C ALA A 14 -0.35 0.94 5.61
N ALA A 15 0.46 -0.04 6.05
CA ALA A 15 0.51 -1.37 5.46
C ALA A 15 -0.84 -2.10 5.54
N ASP A 16 -1.51 -2.07 6.70
CA ASP A 16 -2.82 -2.67 6.90
C ASP A 16 -3.88 -2.00 6.00
N SER A 17 -3.83 -0.68 5.86
CA SER A 17 -4.75 0.07 4.98
C SER A 17 -4.55 -0.31 3.51
N TRP A 18 -3.31 -0.42 3.03
CA TRP A 18 -3.02 -0.80 1.64
C TRP A 18 -3.38 -2.26 1.38
N TRP A 19 -3.04 -3.17 2.31
CA TRP A 19 -3.40 -4.58 2.20
C TRP A 19 -4.91 -4.79 2.20
N GLY A 20 -5.63 -4.02 3.03
CA GLY A 20 -7.09 -4.05 3.14
C GLY A 20 -7.85 -3.71 1.85
N GLU A 21 -7.20 -3.15 0.82
CA GLU A 21 -7.86 -2.92 -0.48
C GLU A 21 -8.43 -4.23 -1.08
N ILE A 22 -7.80 -5.38 -0.82
CA ILE A 22 -8.30 -6.68 -1.29
C ILE A 22 -9.67 -7.03 -0.70
N THR A 23 -9.98 -6.60 0.53
CA THR A 23 -11.28 -6.93 1.15
C THR A 23 -12.40 -6.01 0.67
N THR A 24 -12.07 -4.84 0.12
CA THR A 24 -13.06 -3.87 -0.36
C THR A 24 -13.59 -4.25 -1.74
N ASN A 25 -12.69 -4.59 -2.68
CA ASN A 25 -13.08 -4.85 -4.07
C ASN A 25 -12.66 -6.20 -4.62
N GLY A 26 -11.79 -6.93 -3.91
CA GLY A 26 -11.28 -8.23 -4.32
C GLY A 26 -10.42 -8.19 -5.58
N ILE A 27 -9.54 -9.17 -5.69
CA ILE A 27 -9.09 -9.69 -6.97
C ILE A 27 -9.67 -11.10 -7.04
N ASN A 28 -10.13 -11.54 -8.22
CA ASN A 28 -10.65 -12.89 -8.38
C ASN A 28 -9.57 -13.94 -8.05
N GLN A 29 -9.95 -15.20 -7.92
CA GLN A 29 -9.04 -16.29 -7.56
C GLN A 29 -7.86 -16.50 -8.53
N LYS A 30 -7.90 -15.92 -9.74
CA LYS A 30 -6.77 -15.97 -10.68
C LYS A 30 -5.65 -14.98 -10.31
N MET A 31 -5.92 -14.04 -9.39
CA MET A 31 -4.97 -13.01 -8.95
C MET A 31 -4.37 -12.20 -10.12
N LEU A 32 -5.15 -12.01 -11.19
CA LEU A 32 -4.73 -11.27 -12.37
C LEU A 32 -5.17 -9.81 -12.27
N TYR A 33 -4.20 -8.90 -12.17
CA TYR A 33 -4.43 -7.47 -12.34
C TYR A 33 -4.49 -7.15 -13.84
N ASN A 34 -5.65 -6.73 -14.33
CA ASN A 34 -5.91 -6.48 -15.75
C ASN A 34 -6.58 -5.11 -15.95
N ASN A 35 -6.89 -4.76 -17.21
CA ASN A 35 -7.50 -3.47 -17.54
C ASN A 35 -8.81 -3.20 -16.79
N TYR A 36 -9.63 -4.23 -16.53
CA TYR A 36 -10.85 -4.07 -15.74
C TYR A 36 -10.53 -3.55 -14.34
N PHE A 37 -9.52 -4.12 -13.66
CA PHE A 37 -9.12 -3.64 -12.34
C PHE A 37 -8.39 -2.29 -12.42
N ALA A 38 -7.60 -2.04 -13.46
CA ALA A 38 -6.88 -0.77 -13.65
C ALA A 38 -7.81 0.44 -13.81
N THR A 39 -8.96 0.27 -14.48
CA THR A 39 -9.92 1.37 -14.71
C THR A 39 -11.06 1.42 -13.69
N LYS A 40 -11.09 0.49 -12.72
CA LYS A 40 -12.16 0.41 -11.72
C LYS A 40 -11.98 1.45 -10.63
N THR A 41 -13.09 2.07 -10.21
CA THR A 41 -13.13 2.91 -9.00
C THR A 41 -12.66 2.10 -7.79
N ARG A 42 -11.74 2.67 -6.99
CA ARG A 42 -11.08 1.99 -5.86
C ARG A 42 -10.32 0.72 -6.29
N SER A 43 -9.61 0.81 -7.42
CA SER A 43 -8.66 -0.23 -7.86
C SER A 43 -7.71 -0.62 -6.72
N PRO A 44 -7.46 -1.93 -6.49
CA PRO A 44 -6.59 -2.40 -5.40
C PRO A 44 -5.11 -2.26 -5.78
N THR A 45 -4.69 -1.07 -6.20
CA THR A 45 -3.32 -0.81 -6.70
C THR A 45 -2.28 -0.96 -5.62
N SER A 46 -2.56 -0.51 -4.39
CA SER A 46 -1.61 -0.56 -3.29
C SER A 46 -1.44 -2.01 -2.82
N PHE A 47 -2.54 -2.74 -2.68
CA PHE A 47 -2.51 -4.18 -2.42
C PHE A 47 -1.72 -4.93 -3.50
N THR A 48 -2.01 -4.64 -4.78
CA THR A 48 -1.36 -5.34 -5.90
C THR A 48 0.15 -5.12 -5.87
N GLN A 49 0.62 -3.91 -5.58
CA GLN A 49 2.04 -3.62 -5.46
C GLN A 49 2.69 -4.33 -4.26
N MET A 50 2.02 -4.42 -3.11
CA MET A 50 2.50 -5.17 -1.94
C MET A 50 2.62 -6.67 -2.23
N ALA A 51 1.64 -7.23 -2.93
CA ALA A 51 1.56 -8.65 -3.27
C ALA A 51 2.26 -9.00 -4.59
N TRP A 52 2.92 -8.04 -5.25
CA TRP A 52 3.50 -8.25 -6.58
C TRP A 52 4.69 -9.21 -6.50
N ALA A 53 4.54 -10.39 -7.09
CA ALA A 53 5.46 -11.52 -6.88
C ALA A 53 6.92 -11.27 -7.30
N SER A 54 7.17 -10.36 -8.26
CA SER A 54 8.54 -10.01 -8.68
C SER A 54 9.19 -8.96 -7.79
N SER A 55 8.43 -8.26 -6.93
CA SER A 55 8.97 -7.29 -5.98
C SER A 55 9.77 -8.01 -4.90
N TYR A 56 11.02 -7.59 -4.70
CA TYR A 56 11.95 -8.27 -3.78
C TYR A 56 12.71 -7.33 -2.85
N LYS A 57 12.70 -6.01 -3.12
CA LYS A 57 13.18 -4.99 -2.18
C LYS A 57 12.09 -3.97 -1.94
N ILE A 58 12.01 -3.51 -0.71
CA ILE A 58 11.12 -2.45 -0.27
C ILE A 58 11.93 -1.41 0.52
N GLY A 59 11.63 -0.14 0.31
CA GLY A 59 12.10 0.96 1.16
C GLY A 59 10.92 1.87 1.48
N CYS A 60 10.78 2.24 2.76
CA CYS A 60 9.69 3.09 3.22
C CYS A 60 10.21 4.32 3.95
N GLY A 61 9.51 5.44 3.81
CA GLY A 61 9.76 6.69 4.50
C GLY A 61 8.48 7.23 5.15
N ILE A 62 8.64 7.85 6.31
CA ILE A 62 7.56 8.50 7.05
C ILE A 62 7.90 9.99 7.12
N GLY A 63 7.02 10.82 6.59
CA GLY A 63 7.08 12.28 6.69
C GLY A 63 6.02 12.78 7.65
N ASP A 64 6.44 13.46 8.72
CA ASP A 64 5.53 14.20 9.58
C ASP A 64 5.31 15.59 8.98
N CYS A 65 4.11 15.84 8.46
CA CYS A 65 3.72 17.13 7.89
C CYS A 65 2.82 17.89 8.87
N VAL A 66 2.72 19.20 8.70
CA VAL A 66 2.02 20.11 9.64
C VAL A 66 0.59 19.64 9.98
N THR A 67 -0.13 19.08 9.00
CA THR A 67 -1.52 18.63 9.17
C THR A 67 -1.70 17.11 9.17
N ASN A 68 -0.74 16.36 8.62
CA ASN A 68 -0.90 14.93 8.32
C ASN A 68 0.43 14.20 8.45
N THR A 69 0.39 12.89 8.68
CA THR A 69 1.54 12.01 8.48
C THR A 69 1.44 11.31 7.13
N VAL A 70 2.52 11.34 6.35
CA VAL A 70 2.59 10.70 5.04
C VAL A 70 3.53 9.51 5.12
N VAL A 71 3.07 8.34 4.67
CA VAL A 71 3.90 7.13 4.54
C VAL A 71 4.03 6.81 3.07
N VAL A 72 5.27 6.63 2.61
CA VAL A 72 5.56 6.22 1.23
C VAL A 72 6.43 4.98 1.26
N CYS A 73 6.01 3.94 0.55
CA CYS A 73 6.85 2.78 0.27
C CYS A 73 7.12 2.68 -1.24
N ARG A 74 8.36 2.33 -1.59
CA ARG A 74 8.79 2.06 -2.96
C ARG A 74 9.29 0.63 -3.05
N TYR A 75 8.99 -0.02 -4.18
CA TYR A 75 9.29 -1.41 -4.43
C TYR A 75 10.21 -1.51 -5.63
N ARG A 76 11.08 -2.53 -5.61
CA ARG A 76 11.95 -2.86 -6.74
C ARG A 76 11.72 -4.32 -7.13
N GLU A 77 11.58 -4.56 -8.42
CA GLU A 77 11.54 -5.89 -9.04
C GLU A 77 12.94 -6.46 -9.25
N LYS A 78 13.04 -7.80 -9.25
CA LYS A 78 14.31 -8.55 -9.34
C LYS A 78 15.25 -8.03 -10.43
#